data_AF-A0A7J7ML10-F1
#
_entry.id   AF-A0A7J7ML10-F1
#
_cell.length_a   1.000
_cell.length_b   1.000
_cell.length_c   1.000
_cell.angle_alpha   90.00
_cell.angle_beta   90.00
_cell.angle_gamma   90.00
#
_symmetry.space_group_name_H-M   'P 1'
#
loop_
_entity.id
_entity.type
_entity.pdbx_description
1 polymer ?
#
loop_
_entity_poly.entity_id
_entity_poly.type
_entity_poly.pdbx_seq_one_letter_code
_entity_poly.pdbx_strand_id
1 'polypeptide(L)' 'MDDRVVHGKGPYSFVIHRELHYRIGALTPNYQQDASYAQLYIYNPGAALNTRHKRNPCLNRYVLQVIQDALV' A
#
# COMPACT_ATOMS: atom_id res chain seq x y z
N MET A 1 -1.34 -5.14 -30.07
CA MET A 1 -1.31 -5.02 -28.59
C MET A 1 -1.05 -6.40 -28.05
N ASP A 2 -0.02 -6.58 -27.23
CA ASP A 2 0.31 -7.87 -26.60
C ASP A 2 -0.35 -7.86 -25.21
N ASP A 3 -1.56 -8.41 -25.10
CA ASP A 3 -2.43 -8.33 -23.92
C ASP A 3 -2.06 -9.38 -22.85
N ARG A 4 -0.79 -9.40 -22.46
CA ARG A 4 -0.31 -10.24 -21.35
C ARG A 4 -0.67 -9.61 -20.01
N VAL A 5 -1.95 -9.69 -19.65
CA VAL A 5 -2.45 -9.28 -18.33
C VAL A 5 -1.96 -10.29 -17.29
N VAL A 6 -1.14 -9.84 -16.35
CA VAL A 6 -0.67 -10.68 -15.24
C VAL A 6 -1.80 -10.81 -14.22
N HIS A 7 -2.44 -11.98 -14.21
CA HIS A 7 -3.53 -12.26 -13.27
C HIS A 7 -2.93 -12.65 -11.91
N GLY A 8 -3.09 -11.78 -10.90
CA GLY A 8 -2.60 -12.00 -9.54
C GLY A 8 -3.31 -11.11 -8.51
N LYS A 9 -3.15 -11.40 -7.21
CA LYS A 9 -3.73 -10.63 -6.09
C LYS A 9 -3.01 -9.30 -5.80
N GLY A 10 -2.33 -8.73 -6.79
CA GLY A 10 -1.58 -7.47 -6.70
C GLY A 10 -2.23 -6.34 -7.49
N PRO A 11 -1.63 -5.13 -7.49
CA PRO A 11 -2.06 -4.03 -8.36
C PRO A 11 -2.07 -4.49 -9.81
N TYR A 12 -3.10 -4.09 -10.56
CA TYR A 12 -3.22 -4.45 -11.98
C TYR A 12 -1.95 -4.02 -12.73
N SER A 13 -1.29 -4.97 -13.37
CA SER A 13 -0.07 -4.74 -14.14
C SER A 13 -0.27 -5.13 -15.60
N PHE A 14 0.30 -4.33 -16.49
CA PHE A 14 0.18 -4.48 -17.93
C PHE A 14 1.49 -4.08 -18.60
N VAL A 15 1.73 -4.59 -19.80
CA VAL A 15 2.98 -4.36 -20.53
C VAL A 15 2.71 -3.50 -21.77
N ILE A 16 3.46 -2.41 -21.94
CA ILE A 16 3.45 -1.57 -23.14
C ILE A 16 4.89 -1.52 -23.67
N HIS A 17 5.12 -1.81 -24.96
CA HIS A 17 6.46 -1.80 -25.58
C HIS A 17 7.55 -2.61 -24.81
N ARG A 18 7.17 -3.73 -24.17
CA ARG A 18 8.04 -4.56 -23.30
C ARG A 18 8.42 -3.90 -21.96
N GLU A 19 7.82 -2.77 -21.62
CA GLU A 19 7.95 -2.15 -20.32
C GLU A 19 6.76 -2.52 -19.44
N LEU A 20 7.06 -2.94 -18.20
CA LEU A 20 6.04 -3.32 -17.22
C LEU A 20 5.52 -2.07 -16.53
N HIS A 21 4.24 -1.79 -16.72
CA HIS A 21 3.53 -0.72 -16.03
C HIS A 21 2.64 -1.30 -14.94
N TYR A 22 2.66 -0.64 -13.78
CA TYR A 22 1.72 -0.93 -12.71
C TYR A 22 0.66 0.15 -12.69
N ARG A 23 -0.62 -0.24 -12.75
CA ARG A 23 -1.74 0.63 -12.43
C ARG A 23 -1.83 0.76 -10.91
N ILE A 24 -0.81 1.36 -10.31
CA ILE A 24 -0.86 1.79 -8.91
C ILE A 24 -1.70 3.06 -8.82
N GLY A 25 -2.53 3.13 -7.78
CA GLY A 25 -3.16 4.41 -7.41
C GLY A 25 -2.09 5.44 -7.05
N ALA A 26 -2.51 6.68 -6.81
CA ALA A 26 -1.59 7.76 -6.41
C ALA A 26 -0.66 7.28 -5.27
N LEU A 27 0.62 7.63 -5.34
CA LEU A 27 1.60 7.27 -4.29
C LEU A 27 1.34 8.07 -3.01
N THR A 28 0.68 9.20 -3.14
CA THR A 28 0.21 10.02 -2.04
C THR A 28 -1.31 9.91 -1.90
N PRO A 29 -1.86 10.01 -0.68
CA PRO A 29 -3.28 10.17 -0.48
C PRO A 29 -3.77 11.43 -1.18
N ASN A 30 -4.96 11.35 -1.74
CA ASN A 30 -5.63 12.54 -2.25
C ASN A 30 -5.94 13.48 -1.08
N TYR A 31 -5.99 14.78 -1.36
CA TYR A 31 -6.36 15.78 -0.37
C TYR A 31 -7.70 15.41 0.29
N GLN A 32 -7.72 15.37 1.63
CA GLN A 32 -8.85 14.96 2.48
C GLN A 32 -9.20 13.45 2.51
N GLN A 33 -8.43 12.57 1.88
CA GLN A 33 -8.64 11.12 1.96
C GLN A 33 -7.62 10.44 2.88
N ASP A 34 -8.07 9.49 3.70
CA ASP A 34 -7.18 8.65 4.50
C ASP A 34 -6.28 7.82 3.56
N ALA A 35 -4.98 7.74 3.86
CA ALA A 35 -4.02 7.00 3.05
C ALA A 35 -4.39 5.50 2.90
N SER A 36 -4.36 4.99 1.68
CA SER A 36 -4.53 3.57 1.36
C SER A 36 -3.38 2.73 1.91
N TYR A 37 -3.59 1.43 2.10
CA TYR A 37 -2.62 0.57 2.80
C TYR A 37 -1.20 0.60 2.21
N ALA A 38 -1.07 0.61 0.88
CA ALA A 38 0.22 0.72 0.21
C ALA A 38 0.91 2.08 0.46
N GLN A 39 0.12 3.16 0.58
CA GLN A 39 0.64 4.51 0.83
C GLN A 39 1.16 4.67 2.27
N LEU A 40 0.73 3.82 3.22
CA LEU A 40 1.21 3.84 4.60
C LEU A 40 2.71 3.52 4.73
N TYR A 41 3.32 2.91 3.71
CA TYR A 41 4.76 2.64 3.68
C TYR A 41 5.59 3.83 3.20
N ILE A 42 4.94 4.84 2.62
CA ILE A 42 5.60 6.04 2.09
C ILE A 42 5.51 7.21 3.10
N TYR A 43 4.55 7.15 4.03
CA TYR A 43 4.30 8.18 5.05
C TYR A 43 5.10 7.99 6.34
N ASN A 44 5.02 8.99 7.22
CA ASN A 44 5.56 8.95 8.58
C ASN A 44 5.12 7.66 9.31
N PRO A 45 6.06 6.86 9.87
CA PRO A 45 5.77 5.57 10.47
C PRO A 45 4.79 5.63 11.66
N GLY A 46 4.78 6.73 12.42
CA GLY A 46 3.83 6.93 13.52
C GLY A 46 2.39 7.15 13.02
N ALA A 47 2.21 7.93 11.95
CA ALA A 47 0.91 8.10 11.32
C ALA A 47 0.42 6.78 10.72
N ALA A 48 1.31 6.02 10.08
CA ALA A 48 1.02 4.72 9.50
C ALA A 48 0.54 3.70 10.55
N LEU A 49 1.21 3.61 11.71
CA LEU A 49 0.82 2.74 12.81
C LEU A 49 -0.60 3.07 13.32
N ASN A 50 -0.89 4.36 13.50
CA ASN A 50 -2.21 4.80 13.95
C ASN A 50 -3.31 4.45 12.94
N THR A 51 -3.07 4.65 11.63
CA THR A 51 -4.02 4.28 10.58
C THR A 51 -4.24 2.77 10.52
N ARG A 52 -3.19 1.95 10.68
CA ARG A 52 -3.33 0.49 10.73
C ARG A 52 -4.15 0.04 11.94
N HIS A 53 -3.93 0.62 13.12
CA HIS A 53 -4.70 0.28 14.31
C HIS A 53 -6.17 0.72 14.20
N LYS A 54 -6.43 1.93 13.70
CA LYS A 54 -7.81 2.44 13.44
C LYS A 54 -8.60 1.52 12.51
N ARG A 55 -7.95 0.99 11.46
CA ARG A 55 -8.59 0.08 10.48
C ARG A 55 -8.71 -1.36 10.96
N ASN A 56 -7.97 -1.74 11.99
CA ASN A 56 -7.97 -3.09 12.54
C ASN A 56 -8.13 -3.03 14.06
N PRO A 57 -9.31 -2.62 14.57
CA PRO A 57 -9.53 -2.41 16.00
C PRO A 57 -9.37 -3.70 16.82
N CYS A 58 -9.53 -4.87 16.20
CA CYS A 58 -9.37 -6.16 16.84
C CYS A 58 -7.90 -6.64 16.93
N LEU A 59 -6.95 -5.93 16.30
CA LEU A 59 -5.54 -6.31 16.33
C LEU A 59 -4.80 -5.59 17.46
N ASN A 60 -3.87 -6.31 18.09
CA ASN A 60 -3.05 -5.77 19.17
C ASN A 60 -2.08 -4.71 18.62
N ARG A 61 -2.20 -3.48 19.13
CA ARG A 61 -1.37 -2.34 18.73
C ARG A 61 0.13 -2.59 18.95
N TYR A 62 0.50 -3.29 20.01
CA TYR A 62 1.89 -3.62 20.31
C TYR A 62 2.51 -4.50 19.21
N VAL A 63 1.77 -5.51 18.74
CA VAL A 63 2.23 -6.38 17.64
C VAL A 63 2.38 -5.58 16.35
N LEU A 64 1.43 -4.69 16.05
CA LEU A 64 1.53 -3.80 14.89
C LEU A 64 2.75 -2.87 14.96
N GLN A 65 3.14 -2.43 16.17
CA GLN A 65 4.33 -1.62 16.39
C GLN A 65 5.60 -2.43 16.16
N VAL A 66 5.71 -3.64 16.72
CA VAL A 66 6.87 -4.53 16.49
C VAL A 66 7.07 -4.79 14.99
N ILE A 67 5.99 -5.05 14.24
CA ILE A 67 6.05 -5.22 12.79
C ILE A 67 6.51 -3.92 12.10
N GLN A 68 6.01 -2.76 12.52
CA GLN A 68 6.41 -1.46 11.96
C GLN A 68 7.89 -1.17 12.21
N ASP A 69 8.40 -1.47 13.39
CA ASP A 69 9.80 -1.26 13.77
C ASP A 69 10.74 -2.20 13.00
N ALA A 70 10.27 -3.40 12.63
CA ALA A 70 11.03 -4.36 11.82
C ALA A 70 11.07 -4.02 10.31
N LEU A 71 10.24 -3.10 9.84
CA LEU A 71 10.17 -2.67 8.42
C LEU A 71 11.06 -1.45 8.12
N VAL A 72 11.66 -0.84 9.14
CA VAL A 72 12.50 0.37 9.06
C VAL A 72 13.97 -0.01 9.12
#